data_AF-A0A6A6Y099-F1
#
_entry.id   AF-A0A6A6Y099-F1
#
_cell.length_a   1.000
_cell.length_b   1.000
_cell.length_c   1.000
_cell.angle_alpha   90.00
_cell.angle_beta   90.00
_cell.angle_gamma   90.00
#
_symmetry.space_group_name_H-M   'P 1'
#
loop_
_entity.id
_entity.type
_entity.pdbx_description
1 polymer ?
#
loop_
_entity_poly.entity_id
_entity_poly.type
_entity_poly.pdbx_seq_one_letter_code
_entity_poly.pdbx_strand_id
1 'polypeptide(L)'
;MSVLTTTRPWVSDLASGYQGLEFQASAPIPALLSHQVLVRIKKMPLPLVPCSDGAGIIVAVGSDVGPEETSIAVGDEVLCLYNKEHMSGPATAYHMQMGSELPLEGCLTEYKVLPHYSTVKKPVYLS
;
A
#
# COMPACT_ATOMS: atom_id res chain seq x y z
N MET A 1 11.58 30.46 -15.79
CA MET A 1 10.59 29.83 -14.89
C MET A 1 11.27 29.59 -13.56
N SER A 2 10.75 30.12 -12.44
CA SER A 2 11.30 29.76 -11.13
C SER A 2 11.00 28.28 -10.89
N VAL A 3 12.03 27.50 -10.59
CA VAL A 3 11.85 26.10 -10.18
C VAL A 3 11.07 26.11 -8.87
N LEU A 4 9.97 25.36 -8.81
CA LEU A 4 9.22 25.15 -7.57
C LEU A 4 10.15 24.57 -6.51
N THR A 5 10.17 25.16 -5.31
CA THR A 5 11.05 24.72 -4.21
C THR A 5 10.30 23.95 -3.12
N THR A 6 8.96 23.98 -3.11
CA THR A 6 8.14 23.27 -2.12
C THR A 6 6.95 22.52 -2.74
N THR A 7 6.46 21.51 -2.02
CA THR A 7 5.31 20.66 -2.33
C THR A 7 4.43 20.44 -1.09
N ARG A 8 3.31 19.72 -1.23
CA ARG A 8 2.33 19.46 -0.16
C ARG A 8 2.03 17.96 -0.02
N PRO A 9 2.85 17.21 0.71
CA PRO A 9 2.70 15.76 0.88
C PRO A 9 1.88 15.40 2.12
N TRP A 10 1.43 14.15 2.16
CA TRP A 10 1.14 13.45 3.41
C TRP A 10 2.40 12.70 3.82
N VAL A 11 2.80 12.77 5.08
CA VAL A 11 4.02 12.13 5.59
C VAL A 11 3.79 11.49 6.95
N SER A 12 4.64 10.52 7.32
CA SER A 12 4.75 9.97 8.66
C SER A 12 6.24 9.87 9.01
N ASP A 13 6.58 10.01 10.29
CA ASP A 13 7.95 9.93 10.84
C ASP A 13 8.41 8.48 11.10
N LEU A 14 7.59 7.49 10.72
CA LEU A 14 7.71 6.06 11.04
C LEU A 14 7.62 5.71 12.52
N ALA A 15 8.28 6.48 13.40
CA ALA A 15 8.34 6.24 14.84
C ALA A 15 6.96 6.35 15.51
N SER A 16 6.12 7.29 15.05
CA SER A 16 4.77 7.52 15.56
C SER A 16 3.70 6.69 14.82
N GLY A 17 4.12 5.89 13.82
CA GLY A 17 3.22 5.08 13.00
C GLY A 17 2.08 5.90 12.38
N TYR A 18 0.85 5.39 12.49
CA TYR A 18 -0.35 6.07 11.98
C TYR A 18 -0.69 7.37 12.72
N GLN A 19 -0.31 7.51 13.99
CA GLN A 19 -0.56 8.75 14.75
C GLN A 19 0.28 9.93 14.25
N GLY A 20 1.41 9.65 13.58
CA GLY A 20 2.26 10.64 12.95
C GLY A 20 1.89 10.98 11.51
N LEU A 21 0.81 10.39 10.95
CA LEU A 21 0.41 10.69 9.57
C LEU A 21 -0.21 12.08 9.49
N GLU A 22 0.47 13.00 8.82
CA GLU A 22 0.06 14.40 8.73
C GLU A 22 0.13 14.97 7.31
N PHE A 23 -0.72 15.95 7.03
CA PHE A 23 -0.63 16.76 5.82
C PHE A 23 0.32 17.93 6.06
N GLN A 24 1.39 18.00 5.27
CA GLN A 24 2.30 19.14 5.31
C GLN A 24 1.92 20.16 4.25
N ALA A 25 1.50 21.35 4.70
CA ALA A 25 1.13 22.45 3.81
C ALA A 25 2.31 23.03 3.01
N SER A 26 3.55 22.72 3.40
CA SER A 26 4.77 23.09 2.67
C SER A 26 5.95 22.21 3.10
N ALA A 27 6.43 21.36 2.20
CA ALA A 27 7.65 20.55 2.37
C ALA A 27 8.65 20.86 1.24
N PRO A 28 9.97 20.81 1.48
CA PRO A 28 10.96 21.09 0.44
C PRO A 28 10.94 20.02 -0.67
N ILE A 29 11.08 20.46 -1.92
CA ILE A 29 11.35 19.56 -3.05
C ILE A 29 12.85 19.26 -3.07
N PRO A 30 13.28 17.99 -3.18
CA PRO A 30 14.70 17.65 -3.28
C PRO A 30 15.39 18.31 -4.49
N ALA A 31 16.70 18.51 -4.40
CA ALA A 31 17.47 19.07 -5.51
C ALA A 31 17.38 18.16 -6.75
N LEU A 32 16.96 18.73 -7.89
CA LEU A 32 16.81 18.01 -9.14
C LEU A 32 18.18 17.67 -9.74
N LEU A 33 18.53 16.39 -9.82
CA LEU A 33 19.78 15.94 -10.43
C LEU A 33 19.71 15.90 -11.97
N SER A 34 20.86 15.84 -12.64
CA SER A 34 20.97 15.94 -14.11
C SER A 34 20.21 14.87 -14.90
N HIS A 35 19.87 13.74 -14.28
CA HIS A 35 19.17 12.60 -14.89
C HIS A 35 17.72 12.46 -14.40
N GLN A 36 17.19 13.47 -13.70
CA GLN A 36 15.86 13.42 -13.07
C GLN A 36 14.89 14.41 -13.72
N VAL A 37 13.60 14.11 -13.59
CA VAL A 37 12.51 15.00 -13.98
C VAL A 37 11.62 15.28 -12.77
N LEU A 38 11.17 16.53 -12.64
CA LEU A 38 10.16 16.91 -11.65
C LEU A 38 8.77 16.85 -12.29
N VAL A 39 7.90 15.98 -11.78
CA VAL A 39 6.54 15.81 -12.31
C VAL A 39 5.54 16.45 -11.35
N ARG A 40 4.70 17.35 -11.87
CA ARG A 40 3.51 17.82 -11.14
C ARG A 40 2.39 16.81 -11.31
N ILE A 41 2.04 16.11 -10.22
CA ILE A 41 0.86 15.24 -10.19
C ILE A 41 -0.40 16.11 -10.32
N LYS A 42 -1.17 15.92 -11.40
CA LYS A 42 -2.34 16.75 -11.74
C LYS A 42 -3.65 16.23 -11.15
N LYS A 43 -3.79 14.92 -11.06
CA LYS A 43 -5.03 14.26 -10.64
C LYS A 43 -4.70 12.92 -9.98
N MET A 44 -5.35 12.65 -8.86
CA MET A 44 -5.44 11.35 -8.21
C MET A 44 -6.94 11.02 -8.08
N PRO A 45 -7.39 9.79 -8.32
CA PRO A 45 -8.78 9.41 -8.19
C PRO A 45 -9.15 9.28 -6.71
N LEU A 46 -9.58 10.40 -6.11
CA LEU A 46 -10.08 10.47 -4.74
C LEU A 46 -11.61 10.57 -4.73
N PRO A 47 -12.32 10.11 -3.67
CA PRO A 47 -11.79 9.56 -2.41
C PRO A 47 -11.28 8.12 -2.59
N LEU A 48 -10.15 7.82 -1.94
CA LEU A 48 -9.46 6.53 -1.99
C LEU A 48 -8.39 6.52 -0.89
N VAL A 49 -8.23 5.41 -0.18
CA VAL A 49 -7.08 5.09 0.67
C VAL A 49 -5.87 4.79 -0.22
N PRO A 50 -4.77 5.55 -0.15
CA PRO A 50 -3.59 5.34 -1.00
C PRO A 50 -2.70 4.17 -0.53
N CYS A 51 -1.58 3.96 -1.23
CA CYS A 51 -0.57 2.90 -1.05
C CYS A 51 -0.99 1.51 -1.56
N SER A 52 -0.24 1.00 -2.54
CA SER A 52 -0.50 -0.26 -3.26
C SER A 52 -0.41 -1.52 -2.40
N ASP A 53 0.48 -1.55 -1.43
CA ASP A 53 0.89 -2.73 -0.68
C ASP A 53 1.22 -2.36 0.76
N GLY A 54 1.32 -3.37 1.62
CA GLY A 54 1.55 -3.18 3.05
C GLY A 54 1.88 -4.49 3.77
N ALA A 55 2.24 -4.38 5.03
CA ALA A 55 2.47 -5.51 5.92
C ALA A 55 1.62 -5.35 7.19
N GLY A 56 1.27 -6.45 7.83
CA GLY A 56 0.46 -6.43 9.03
C GLY A 56 0.42 -7.76 9.75
N ILE A 57 -0.41 -7.82 10.79
CA ILE A 57 -0.67 -9.01 11.59
C ILE A 57 -2.14 -9.36 11.41
N ILE A 58 -2.43 -10.65 11.21
CA ILE A 58 -3.81 -11.11 11.12
C ILE A 58 -4.43 -11.07 12.51
N VAL A 59 -5.43 -10.19 12.68
CA VAL A 59 -6.15 -10.02 13.96
C VAL A 59 -7.49 -10.76 14.01
N ALA A 60 -8.02 -11.17 12.86
CA ALA A 60 -9.25 -11.95 12.74
C ALA A 60 -9.26 -12.75 11.43
N VAL A 61 -9.98 -13.87 11.40
CA VAL A 61 -10.22 -14.70 10.21
C VAL A 61 -11.73 -14.94 10.04
N GLY A 62 -12.17 -15.12 8.80
CA GLY A 62 -13.57 -15.48 8.50
C GLY A 62 -13.90 -16.90 8.97
N SER A 63 -15.18 -17.20 9.16
CA SER A 63 -15.64 -18.53 9.63
C SER A 63 -15.18 -19.68 8.74
N ASP A 64 -15.02 -19.39 7.44
CA ASP A 64 -14.70 -20.38 6.42
C ASP A 64 -13.20 -20.36 6.06
N VAL A 65 -12.38 -19.61 6.79
CA VAL A 65 -10.91 -19.55 6.60
C VAL A 65 -10.25 -20.43 7.63
N GLY A 66 -10.05 -21.70 7.28
CA GLY A 66 -9.37 -22.69 8.12
C GLY A 66 -7.85 -22.71 7.93
N PRO A 67 -7.06 -22.93 8.99
CA PRO A 67 -5.60 -23.04 8.89
C PRO A 67 -5.14 -24.28 8.11
N GLU A 68 -5.93 -25.36 8.09
CA GLU A 68 -5.62 -26.57 7.31
C GLU A 68 -5.59 -26.31 5.80
N GLU A 69 -6.47 -25.42 5.32
CA GLU A 69 -6.64 -25.14 3.89
C GLU A 69 -5.78 -23.97 3.42
N THR A 70 -5.59 -22.97 4.29
CA THR A 70 -4.97 -21.70 3.91
C THR A 70 -3.57 -21.52 4.48
N SER A 71 -3.16 -22.35 5.45
CA SER A 71 -1.93 -22.18 6.23
C SER A 71 -1.82 -20.82 6.93
N ILE A 72 -2.95 -20.11 7.13
CA ILE A 72 -3.01 -18.78 7.73
C ILE A 72 -3.78 -18.84 9.06
N ALA A 73 -3.32 -18.09 10.07
CA ALA A 73 -3.97 -17.97 11.37
C ALA A 73 -3.84 -16.57 11.97
N VAL A 74 -4.68 -16.27 12.98
CA VAL A 74 -4.53 -15.08 13.81
C VAL A 74 -3.14 -15.07 14.44
N GLY A 75 -2.46 -13.92 14.38
CA GLY A 75 -1.10 -13.73 14.86
C GLY A 75 -0.02 -13.92 13.79
N ASP A 76 -0.34 -14.48 12.61
CA ASP A 76 0.60 -14.53 11.50
C ASP A 76 0.95 -13.10 11.01
N GLU A 77 2.23 -12.82 10.86
CA GLU A 77 2.72 -11.64 10.14
C GLU A 77 2.62 -11.91 8.63
N VAL A 78 2.01 -10.99 7.89
CA VAL A 78 1.73 -11.16 6.46
C VAL A 78 2.06 -9.91 5.65
N LEU A 79 2.32 -10.12 4.36
CA LEU A 79 2.39 -9.10 3.34
C LEU A 79 1.09 -9.10 2.54
N CYS A 80 0.54 -7.91 2.30
CA CYS A 80 -0.66 -7.70 1.49
C CYS A 80 -0.27 -7.59 0.02
N LEU A 81 -0.86 -8.42 -0.83
CA LEU A 81 -0.58 -8.41 -2.27
C LEU A 81 -1.29 -7.23 -2.95
N TYR A 82 -0.54 -6.46 -3.76
CA TYR A 82 -1.11 -5.39 -4.59
C TYR A 82 -2.19 -5.92 -5.54
N ASN A 83 -1.88 -6.96 -6.32
CA ASN A 83 -2.78 -7.54 -7.31
C ASN A 83 -3.28 -8.92 -6.85
N LYS A 84 -4.41 -8.92 -6.15
CA LYS A 84 -4.94 -10.11 -5.49
C LYS A 84 -5.45 -11.20 -6.43
N GLU A 85 -5.65 -10.93 -7.72
CA GLU A 85 -6.15 -11.94 -8.67
C GLU A 85 -5.06 -12.42 -9.65
N HIS A 86 -3.88 -11.78 -9.64
CA HIS A 86 -2.78 -12.17 -10.53
C HIS A 86 -1.92 -13.26 -9.89
N MET A 87 -2.40 -14.50 -9.92
CA MET A 87 -1.72 -15.63 -9.27
C MET A 87 -0.64 -16.29 -10.12
N SER A 88 -0.78 -16.25 -11.45
CA SER A 88 0.21 -16.81 -12.38
C SER A 88 -0.01 -16.29 -13.80
N GLY A 89 0.98 -16.54 -14.67
CA GLY A 89 0.91 -16.19 -16.08
C GLY A 89 1.00 -14.68 -16.37
N PRO A 90 0.73 -14.25 -17.62
CA PRO A 90 0.74 -12.84 -17.99
C PRO A 90 -0.37 -12.02 -17.31
N ALA A 91 -0.08 -10.75 -17.02
CA ALA A 91 -1.09 -9.82 -16.52
C ALA A 91 -2.17 -9.55 -17.58
N THR A 92 -3.44 -9.54 -17.18
CA THR A 92 -4.59 -9.29 -18.05
C THR A 92 -5.28 -7.98 -17.66
N ALA A 93 -6.17 -7.48 -18.52
CA ALA A 93 -7.00 -6.32 -18.20
C ALA A 93 -7.87 -6.54 -16.94
N TYR A 94 -8.29 -7.78 -16.68
CA TYR A 94 -8.99 -8.16 -15.45
C TYR A 94 -8.06 -8.00 -14.23
N HIS A 95 -6.82 -8.51 -14.28
CA HIS A 95 -5.86 -8.33 -13.19
C HIS A 95 -5.62 -6.85 -12.87
N MET A 96 -5.56 -5.98 -13.89
CA MET A 96 -5.38 -4.54 -13.67
C MET A 96 -6.57 -3.86 -12.95
N GLN A 97 -7.75 -4.48 -12.95
CA GLN A 97 -8.92 -3.99 -12.20
C GLN A 97 -8.93 -4.45 -10.74
N MET A 98 -7.99 -5.31 -10.36
CA MET A 98 -7.94 -5.94 -9.04
C MET A 98 -6.75 -5.45 -8.21
N GLY A 99 -6.06 -4.41 -8.69
CA GLY A 99 -5.01 -3.70 -7.97
C GLY A 99 -5.55 -2.89 -6.80
N SER A 100 -4.85 -2.95 -5.68
CA SER A 100 -5.01 -2.03 -4.54
C SER A 100 -4.48 -0.64 -4.92
N GLU A 101 -5.01 0.41 -4.30
CA GLU A 101 -4.84 1.84 -4.68
C GLU A 101 -5.51 2.24 -6.01
N LEU A 102 -5.55 1.38 -7.03
CA LEU A 102 -6.33 1.70 -8.23
C LEU A 102 -6.75 0.42 -8.97
N PRO A 103 -8.05 0.09 -9.07
CA PRO A 103 -9.23 0.86 -8.65
C PRO A 103 -9.72 0.60 -7.22
N LEU A 104 -9.11 -0.34 -6.49
CA LEU A 104 -9.57 -0.71 -5.14
C LEU A 104 -8.85 0.10 -4.07
N GLU A 105 -9.39 0.14 -2.86
CA GLU A 105 -8.75 0.79 -1.71
C GLU A 105 -7.33 0.25 -1.47
N GLY A 106 -6.41 1.14 -1.09
CA GLY A 106 -5.01 0.84 -0.78
C GLY A 106 -4.78 0.40 0.67
N CYS A 107 -3.55 0.56 1.15
CA CYS A 107 -3.07 0.03 2.42
C CYS A 107 -2.76 1.11 3.48
N LEU A 108 -2.90 2.40 3.18
CA LEU A 108 -2.73 3.48 4.17
C LEU A 108 -3.94 3.58 5.12
N THR A 109 -4.20 2.51 5.87
CA THR A 109 -5.29 2.34 6.84
C THR A 109 -4.83 1.39 7.96
N GLU A 110 -5.31 1.61 9.18
CA GLU A 110 -4.97 0.76 10.33
C GLU A 110 -5.47 -0.68 10.18
N TYR A 111 -6.59 -0.86 9.48
CA TYR A 111 -7.19 -2.17 9.22
C TYR A 111 -7.64 -2.28 7.77
N LYS A 112 -7.41 -3.45 7.17
CA LYS A 112 -7.83 -3.77 5.80
C LYS A 112 -8.39 -5.19 5.76
N VAL A 113 -9.55 -5.34 5.13
CA VAL A 113 -10.14 -6.65 4.84
C VAL A 113 -9.63 -7.13 3.49
N LEU A 114 -9.14 -8.36 3.45
CA LEU A 114 -8.51 -8.98 2.31
C LEU A 114 -8.96 -10.45 2.21
N PRO A 115 -9.16 -11.00 0.99
CA PRO A 115 -9.25 -12.44 0.82
C PRO A 115 -7.98 -13.12 1.35
N HIS A 116 -8.10 -14.29 1.97
CA HIS A 116 -6.94 -15.00 2.57
C HIS A 116 -5.81 -15.21 1.55
N TYR A 117 -6.14 -15.54 0.30
CA TYR A 117 -5.19 -15.78 -0.80
C TYR A 117 -4.49 -14.51 -1.30
N SER A 118 -4.92 -13.33 -0.85
CA SER A 118 -4.29 -12.05 -1.17
C SER A 118 -3.25 -11.62 -0.13
N THR A 119 -2.84 -12.57 0.72
CA THR A 119 -1.78 -12.40 1.71
C THR A 119 -0.76 -13.52 1.60
N VAL A 120 0.49 -13.21 1.95
CA VAL A 120 1.56 -14.21 2.07
C VAL A 120 2.26 -14.03 3.40
N LYS A 121 2.73 -15.11 4.02
CA LYS A 121 3.48 -15.01 5.28
C LYS A 121 4.73 -14.17 5.10
N LYS A 122 4.93 -13.21 5.99
CA LYS A 122 6.13 -12.38 6.01
C LYS A 122 7.33 -13.27 6.35
N PRO A 123 8.40 -13.27 5.54
CA PRO A 123 9.61 -13.99 5.88
C PRO A 123 10.23 -13.45 7.18
N VAL A 124 10.78 -14.33 8.01
CA VAL A 124 11.34 -13.98 9.33
C VAL A 124 12.54 -13.03 9.27
N TYR A 125 13.23 -12.98 8.13
CA TYR A 125 14.39 -12.10 7.93
C TYR A 125 14.00 -10.71 7.38
N LEU A 126 12.73 -10.48 7.07
CA LEU A 126 12.24 -9.19 6.58
C LEU A 126 11.79 -8.34 7.77
N SER A 127 12.50 -7.23 7.96
CA SER A 127 12.25 -6.19 8.98
C SER A 127 11.10 -5.28 8.59
#